data_AF-A0A7J5ET69-F1
#
_entry.id   AF-A0A7J5ET69-F1
#
_cell.length_a   1.000
_cell.length_b   1.000
_cell.length_c   1.000
_cell.angle_alpha   90.00
_cell.angle_beta   90.00
_cell.angle_gamma   90.00
#
_symmetry.space_group_name_H-M   'P 1'
#
loop_
_entity.id
_entity.type
_entity.pdbx_description
1 polymer ?
#
loop_
_entity_poly.entity_id
_entity_poly.type
_entity_poly.pdbx_seq_one_letter_code
_entity_poly.pdbx_strand_id
1 'polypeptide(L)'
;MEPPYSTAIRANAAKNLHVEAFVGAAVARYLPAIAVLRIEIFREWPYLYEGSVDYEAKYLASYTGPDAMVVIAFDGDEIVGASTAVPVSAHPDAVAPPLARAGFELTEVFYFGESVLRADRRGLG
;
A
#
# COMPACT_ATOMS: atom_id res chain seq x y z
N MET A 1 9.01 14.96 30.42
CA MET A 1 7.77 15.73 30.39
C MET A 1 7.47 15.99 28.92
N GLU A 2 6.49 15.29 28.34
CA GLU A 2 6.16 15.50 26.92
C GLU A 2 5.63 16.92 26.69
N PRO A 3 5.95 17.58 25.56
CA PRO A 3 5.44 18.91 25.30
C PRO A 3 3.92 18.88 25.06
N PRO A 4 3.16 19.83 25.61
CA PRO A 4 1.69 19.87 25.53
C PRO A 4 1.13 20.00 24.09
N TYR A 5 1.97 20.27 23.10
CA TYR A 5 1.60 20.33 21.68
C TYR A 5 1.49 18.95 21.00
N SER A 6 2.07 17.89 21.57
CA SER A 6 2.07 16.53 21.00
C SER A 6 0.66 15.91 20.96
N THR A 7 -0.10 16.06 22.04
CA THR A 7 -1.41 15.41 22.21
C THR A 7 -2.51 16.06 21.36
N ALA A 8 -2.48 17.38 21.18
CA ALA A 8 -3.49 18.12 20.43
C ALA A 8 -3.38 17.93 18.91
N ILE A 9 -2.17 17.77 18.37
CA ILE A 9 -1.97 17.41 16.95
C ILE A 9 -2.47 15.99 16.67
N ARG A 10 -2.16 15.03 17.54
CA ARG A 10 -2.65 13.65 17.45
C ARG A 10 -4.18 13.55 17.51
N ALA A 11 -4.82 14.34 18.39
CA ALA A 11 -6.27 14.32 18.57
C ALA A 11 -7.06 14.96 17.40
N ASN A 12 -6.44 15.81 16.57
CA ASN A 12 -7.11 16.43 15.41
C ASN A 12 -6.79 15.72 14.09
N ALA A 13 -5.61 15.11 13.94
CA ALA A 13 -5.25 14.34 12.74
C ALA A 13 -6.00 13.00 12.60
N ALA A 14 -6.61 12.51 13.68
CA ALA A 14 -7.26 11.20 13.73
C ALA A 14 -8.79 11.22 13.55
N LYS A 15 -9.44 12.40 13.47
CA LYS A 15 -10.90 12.49 13.66
C LYS A 15 -11.74 11.72 12.65
N ASN A 16 -11.21 11.43 11.46
CA ASN A 16 -11.90 10.65 10.43
C ASN A 16 -11.02 9.53 9.82
N LEU A 17 -9.98 9.09 10.54
CA LEU A 17 -9.11 8.03 10.05
C LEU A 17 -9.85 6.69 10.05
N HIS A 18 -9.94 6.03 8.90
CA HIS A 18 -10.43 4.67 8.80
C HIS A 18 -9.64 3.86 7.78
N VAL A 19 -9.69 2.54 7.92
CA VAL A 19 -8.98 1.60 7.06
C VAL A 19 -9.99 0.62 6.47
N GLU A 20 -9.94 0.43 5.16
CA GLU A 20 -10.80 -0.53 4.45
C GLU A 20 -9.97 -1.41 3.53
N ALA A 21 -10.36 -2.68 3.41
CA ALA A 21 -9.73 -3.64 2.52
C ALA A 21 -10.61 -3.88 1.29
N PHE A 22 -10.03 -3.76 0.11
CA PHE A 22 -10.66 -4.02 -1.16
C PHE A 22 -10.00 -5.22 -1.83
N VAL A 23 -10.81 -6.07 -2.46
CA VAL A 23 -10.35 -7.31 -3.09
C VAL A 23 -10.77 -7.36 -4.55
N GLY A 24 -9.90 -7.88 -5.41
CA GLY A 24 -10.14 -8.10 -6.83
C GLY A 24 -10.62 -6.85 -7.57
N ALA A 25 -11.70 -6.97 -8.34
CA ALA A 25 -12.20 -5.89 -9.17
C ALA A 25 -12.58 -4.62 -8.37
N ALA A 26 -12.87 -4.73 -7.07
CA ALA A 26 -13.17 -3.58 -6.22
C ALA A 26 -11.96 -2.64 -6.04
N VAL A 27 -10.73 -3.15 -6.20
CA VAL A 27 -9.50 -2.37 -6.13
C VAL A 27 -9.37 -1.37 -7.30
N ALA A 28 -9.90 -1.73 -8.48
CA ALA A 28 -9.63 -1.02 -9.73
C ALA A 28 -9.96 0.47 -9.68
N ARG A 29 -11.04 0.86 -8.98
CA ARG A 29 -11.45 2.27 -8.85
C ARG A 29 -10.48 3.13 -8.04
N TYR A 30 -9.64 2.54 -7.20
CA TYR A 30 -8.69 3.24 -6.33
C TYR A 30 -7.28 3.32 -6.91
N LEU A 31 -6.96 2.50 -7.92
CA LEU A 31 -5.62 2.45 -8.52
C LEU A 31 -5.09 3.81 -8.99
N PRO A 32 -5.87 4.70 -9.65
CA PRO A 32 -5.36 6.01 -10.04
C PRO A 32 -4.90 6.86 -8.85
N ALA A 33 -5.67 6.85 -7.76
CA ALA A 33 -5.34 7.61 -6.55
C ALA A 33 -4.14 7.01 -5.81
N ILE A 34 -4.04 5.68 -5.77
CA ILE A 34 -2.88 4.97 -5.20
C ILE A 34 -1.62 5.25 -6.01
N ALA A 35 -1.70 5.29 -7.34
CA ALA A 35 -0.56 5.65 -8.20
C ALA A 35 -0.04 7.06 -7.89
N VAL A 36 -0.94 8.04 -7.73
CA VAL A 36 -0.57 9.41 -7.34
C VAL A 36 0.12 9.43 -5.97
N LEU A 37 -0.44 8.72 -4.98
CA LEU A 37 0.14 8.61 -3.65
C LEU A 37 1.56 7.99 -3.68
N ARG A 38 1.74 6.91 -4.45
CA ARG A 38 3.04 6.26 -4.62
C ARG A 38 4.06 7.19 -5.25
N ILE A 39 3.69 7.92 -6.31
CA ILE A 39 4.57 8.92 -6.96
C ILE A 39 4.95 10.03 -5.98
N GLU A 40 3.99 10.54 -5.20
CA GLU A 40 4.24 11.57 -4.17
C GLU A 40 5.30 11.10 -3.18
N ILE A 41 5.15 9.89 -2.64
CA ILE A 41 6.03 9.33 -1.61
C ILE A 41 7.40 8.94 -2.20
N PHE A 42 7.44 8.33 -3.38
CA PHE A 42 8.71 7.93 -4.00
C PHE A 42 9.55 9.12 -4.45
N ARG A 43 8.94 10.28 -4.73
CA ARG A 43 9.68 11.53 -4.95
C ARG A 43 10.45 12.02 -3.72
N GLU A 44 10.11 11.55 -2.52
CA GLU A 44 10.92 11.81 -1.31
C GLU A 44 12.26 11.03 -1.35
N TRP A 45 12.35 9.98 -2.18
CA TRP A 45 13.50 9.07 -2.31
C TRP A 45 13.98 8.96 -3.77
N PRO A 46 14.31 10.08 -4.44
CA PRO A 46 14.51 10.13 -5.90
C PRO A 46 15.71 9.30 -6.39
N TYR A 47 16.65 8.98 -5.51
CA TYR A 47 17.81 8.13 -5.80
C TYR A 47 17.52 6.62 -5.70
N LEU A 48 16.33 6.23 -5.22
CA LEU A 48 15.90 4.84 -5.12
C LEU A 48 14.80 4.47 -6.14
N TYR A 49 14.13 5.45 -6.76
CA TYR A 49 12.97 5.17 -7.59
C TYR A 49 12.70 6.24 -8.67
N GLU A 50 12.97 5.91 -9.94
CA GLU A 50 12.44 6.65 -11.10
C GLU A 50 11.07 6.08 -11.50
N GLY A 51 10.08 6.25 -10.63
CA GLY A 51 8.71 5.84 -10.90
C GLY A 51 8.09 6.66 -12.02
N SER A 52 7.68 6.02 -13.11
CA SER A 52 6.83 6.63 -14.13
C SER A 52 5.36 6.25 -13.93
N VAL A 53 4.44 7.10 -14.39
CA VAL A 53 3.00 6.80 -14.35
C VAL A 53 2.69 5.48 -15.06
N ASP A 54 3.35 5.21 -16.19
CA ASP A 54 3.17 3.98 -16.95
C ASP A 54 3.71 2.74 -16.22
N TYR A 55 4.80 2.90 -15.46
CA TYR A 55 5.32 1.83 -14.61
C TYR A 55 4.34 1.52 -13.48
N GLU A 56 3.86 2.54 -12.77
CA GLU A 56 2.88 2.39 -11.69
C GLU A 56 1.58 1.74 -12.19
N ALA A 57 1.08 2.15 -13.36
CA ALA A 57 -0.14 1.58 -13.92
C ALA A 57 0.00 0.08 -14.24
N LYS A 58 1.13 -0.33 -14.83
CA LYS A 58 1.41 -1.75 -15.11
C LYS A 58 1.59 -2.55 -13.82
N TYR A 59 2.31 -1.98 -12.86
CA TYR A 59 2.53 -2.60 -11.56
C TYR A 59 1.20 -2.82 -10.83
N LEU A 60 0.39 -1.77 -10.73
CA LEU A 60 -0.90 -1.77 -10.04
C LEU A 60 -1.97 -2.64 -10.72
N ALA A 61 -1.88 -2.86 -12.05
CA ALA A 61 -2.79 -3.74 -12.76
C ALA A 61 -2.80 -5.18 -12.21
N SER A 62 -1.65 -5.67 -11.71
CA SER A 62 -1.55 -6.99 -11.09
C SER A 62 -2.43 -7.13 -9.83
N TYR A 63 -2.75 -6.01 -9.17
CA TYR A 63 -3.58 -5.97 -7.97
C TYR A 63 -5.10 -5.91 -8.25
N THR A 64 -5.50 -6.22 -9.49
CA THR A 64 -6.92 -6.42 -9.85
C THR A 64 -7.32 -7.89 -10.04
N GLY A 65 -6.35 -8.81 -9.90
CA GLY A 65 -6.61 -10.24 -9.90
C GLY A 65 -7.57 -10.66 -8.78
N PRO A 66 -8.30 -11.78 -8.92
CA PRO A 66 -9.41 -12.15 -8.03
C PRO A 66 -9.03 -12.21 -6.54
N ASP A 67 -7.78 -12.61 -6.25
CA ASP A 67 -7.27 -12.76 -4.89
C ASP A 67 -6.33 -11.61 -4.47
N ALA A 68 -6.14 -10.60 -5.33
CA ALA A 68 -5.38 -9.41 -4.97
C ALA A 68 -6.16 -8.55 -3.97
N MET A 69 -5.44 -7.99 -3.01
CA MET A 69 -5.99 -7.13 -1.97
C MET A 69 -5.22 -5.81 -1.90
N VAL A 70 -5.96 -4.73 -1.68
CA VAL A 70 -5.40 -3.45 -1.29
C VAL A 70 -6.10 -2.97 -0.02
N VAL A 71 -5.31 -2.66 1.00
CA VAL A 71 -5.77 -2.02 2.23
C VAL A 71 -5.52 -0.52 2.09
N ILE A 72 -6.55 0.31 2.26
CA ILE A 72 -6.47 1.75 2.06
C ILE A 72 -6.75 2.46 3.39
N ALA A 73 -5.90 3.39 3.76
CA ALA A 73 -6.12 4.31 4.86
C ALA A 73 -6.70 5.62 4.33
N PHE A 74 -7.80 6.05 4.92
CA PHE A 74 -8.55 7.25 4.56
C PHE A 74 -8.59 8.25 5.70
N ASP A 75 -8.48 9.54 5.40
CA ASP A 75 -8.79 10.66 6.29
C ASP A 75 -10.00 11.40 5.72
N GLY A 76 -11.20 11.06 6.21
CA GLY A 76 -12.44 11.41 5.52
C GLY A 76 -12.54 10.68 4.18
N ASP A 77 -12.71 11.40 3.07
CA ASP A 77 -12.76 10.83 1.72
C ASP A 77 -11.37 10.76 1.04
N GLU A 78 -10.33 11.32 1.67
CA GLU A 78 -8.98 11.35 1.10
C GLU A 78 -8.20 10.08 1.41
N ILE A 79 -7.57 9.50 0.38
CA ILE A 79 -6.61 8.41 0.56
C ILE A 79 -5.29 8.98 1.07
N VAL A 80 -4.89 8.55 2.27
CA VAL A 80 -3.65 8.98 2.92
C VAL A 80 -2.59 7.88 3.01
N GLY A 81 -2.99 6.62 2.80
CA GLY A 81 -2.09 5.47 2.80
C GLY A 81 -2.66 4.28 2.04
N ALA A 82 -1.79 3.37 1.61
CA ALA A 82 -2.20 2.12 0.99
C ALA A 82 -1.16 1.02 1.23
N SER A 83 -1.63 -0.21 1.38
CA SER A 83 -0.82 -1.43 1.40
C SER A 83 -1.32 -2.41 0.35
N THR A 84 -0.41 -3.02 -0.39
CA THR A 84 -0.71 -3.97 -1.46
C THR A 84 -0.40 -5.41 -1.03
N ALA A 85 -1.24 -6.36 -1.43
CA ALA A 85 -1.01 -7.77 -1.18
C ALA A 85 -1.59 -8.67 -2.27
N VAL A 86 -0.90 -9.78 -2.56
CA VAL A 86 -1.32 -10.80 -3.54
C VAL A 86 -0.90 -12.19 -3.06
N PRO A 87 -1.58 -13.27 -3.49
CA PRO A 87 -1.02 -14.60 -3.34
C PRO A 87 0.34 -14.68 -4.02
N VAL A 88 1.28 -15.39 -3.42
CA VAL A 88 2.61 -15.62 -4.02
C VAL A 88 2.49 -16.33 -5.37
N SER A 89 1.48 -17.19 -5.55
CA SER A 89 1.19 -17.82 -6.84
C SER A 89 0.87 -16.83 -7.97
N ALA A 90 0.37 -15.64 -7.64
CA ALA A 90 0.12 -14.54 -8.57
C ALA A 90 1.31 -13.57 -8.69
N HIS A 91 2.39 -13.79 -7.92
CA HIS A 91 3.63 -13.02 -7.97
C HIS A 91 4.77 -13.89 -8.52
N PRO A 92 5.02 -13.89 -9.84
CA PRO A 92 6.03 -14.75 -10.47
C PRO A 92 7.48 -14.26 -10.27
N ASP A 93 7.71 -13.45 -9.25
CA ASP A 93 8.95 -12.75 -8.98
C ASP A 93 9.95 -13.63 -8.19
N ALA A 94 11.01 -13.00 -7.65
CA ALA A 94 12.08 -13.68 -6.93
C ALA A 94 11.63 -14.36 -5.62
N VAL A 95 10.39 -14.13 -5.18
CA VAL A 95 9.84 -14.62 -3.89
C VAL A 95 9.27 -16.03 -4.01
N ALA A 96 8.58 -16.35 -5.12
CA ALA A 96 7.97 -17.67 -5.31
C ALA A 96 8.97 -18.84 -5.38
N PRO A 97 10.09 -18.78 -6.15
CA PRO A 97 11.03 -19.89 -6.25
C PRO A 97 11.69 -20.34 -4.94
N PRO A 98 12.20 -19.46 -4.05
CA PRO A 98 12.77 -19.89 -2.77
C PRO A 98 11.72 -20.50 -1.82
N LEU A 99 10.49 -19.99 -1.80
CA LEU A 99 9.41 -20.55 -0.99
C LEU A 99 9.02 -21.96 -1.46
N ALA A 100 8.89 -22.15 -2.77
CA ALA A 100 8.62 -23.48 -3.34
C ALA A 100 9.76 -24.48 -3.01
N ARG A 101 11.02 -24.06 -3.11
CA ARG A 101 12.18 -24.92 -2.74
C ARG A 101 12.21 -25.26 -1.25
N ALA A 102 11.69 -24.40 -0.39
CA ALA A 102 11.56 -24.64 1.04
C ALA A 102 10.33 -25.51 1.39
N GLY A 103 9.52 -25.92 0.40
CA GLY A 103 8.37 -26.80 0.59
C GLY A 103 7.07 -26.09 0.99
N PHE A 104 6.97 -24.77 0.78
CA PHE A 104 5.72 -24.05 1.01
C PHE A 104 4.75 -24.23 -0.17
N GLU A 105 3.48 -24.44 0.13
CA GLU A 105 2.39 -24.37 -0.84
C GLU A 105 2.12 -22.90 -1.21
N LEU A 106 2.46 -22.49 -2.43
CA LEU A 106 2.41 -21.06 -2.83
C LEU A 106 0.98 -20.48 -2.83
N THR A 107 -0.05 -21.33 -2.89
CA THR A 107 -1.45 -20.92 -2.76
C THR A 107 -1.85 -20.58 -1.33
N GLU A 108 -1.06 -21.01 -0.33
CA GLU A 108 -1.28 -20.71 1.08
C GLU A 108 -0.39 -19.57 1.59
N VAL A 109 0.47 -19.00 0.72
CA VAL A 109 1.35 -17.89 1.08
C VAL A 109 0.87 -16.59 0.43
N PHE A 110 0.66 -15.57 1.25
CA PHE A 110 0.36 -14.22 0.82
C PHE A 110 1.60 -13.33 0.87
N TYR A 111 1.85 -12.62 -0.22
CA TYR A 111 2.89 -11.62 -0.32
C TYR A 111 2.31 -10.24 -0.04
N PHE A 112 2.95 -9.50 0.86
CA PHE A 112 2.66 -8.10 1.13
C PHE A 112 3.75 -7.26 0.46
N GLY A 113 3.35 -6.49 -0.56
CA GLY A 113 4.26 -5.71 -1.39
C GLY A 113 4.70 -4.43 -0.69
N GLU A 114 4.14 -3.30 -1.10
CA GLU A 114 4.47 -2.01 -0.51
C GLU A 114 3.40 -1.55 0.46
N SER A 115 3.85 -0.83 1.48
CA SER A 115 3.01 -0.01 2.34
C SER A 115 3.50 1.41 2.27
N VAL A 116 2.63 2.31 1.84
CA VAL A 116 2.93 3.72 1.63
C VAL A 116 1.96 4.58 2.43
N LEU A 117 2.49 5.63 3.07
CA LEU A 117 1.72 6.55 3.90
C LEU A 117 2.24 7.97 3.69
N ARG A 118 1.35 8.95 3.55
CA ARG A 118 1.73 10.38 3.44
C ARG A 118 2.58 10.80 4.65
N ALA A 119 3.58 11.64 4.41
CA ALA A 119 4.56 12.04 5.41
C ALA A 119 3.91 12.66 6.67
N ASP A 120 2.87 13.47 6.49
CA ASP A 120 2.13 14.15 7.56
C ASP A 120 1.18 13.23 8.36
N ARG A 121 1.11 11.94 8.02
CA ARG A 121 0.36 10.92 8.75
C ARG A 121 1.25 9.84 9.39
N ARG A 122 2.57 9.91 9.21
CA ARG A 122 3.53 8.96 9.81
C ARG A 122 3.76 9.25 11.31
N GLY A 123 4.07 8.21 12.10
CA GLY A 123 4.42 8.35 13.52
C GLY A 123 3.24 8.62 14.47
N LEU A 124 2.02 8.35 14.02
CA LEU A 124 0.77 8.56 14.76
C LEU A 124 0.16 7.26 15.32
N GLY A 125 0.77 6.10 15.07
CA GLY A 125 0.31 4.77 15.49
C GLY A 125 1.15 3.68 14.86
#